data_AF-A0A8I2B901-F1
#
_entry.id   AF-A0A8I2B901-F1
#
_cell.length_a   1.000
_cell.length_b   1.000
_cell.length_c   1.000
_cell.angle_alpha   90.00
_cell.angle_beta   90.00
_cell.angle_gamma   90.00
#
_symmetry.space_group_name_H-M   'P 1'
#
loop_
_entity.id
_entity.type
_entity.pdbx_description
1 polymer ?
#
loop_
_entity_poly.entity_id
_entity_poly.type
_entity_poly.pdbx_seq_one_letter_code
_entity_poly.pdbx_strand_id
1 'polypeptide(L)'
;MKRRAKKVIGAVSLVGALLLSGAQAADAATKPGNLIPIRNKHFDDKVEEYRWLGNDQVRIFFRDSDGNYYWDDFDCVTTEGGVCYVYE
;
A
#
# COMPACT_ATOMS: atom_id res chain seq x y z
N MET A 1 -5.41 67.94 -20.81
CA MET A 1 -4.19 67.78 -19.99
C MET A 1 -3.86 66.30 -19.83
N LYS A 2 -2.57 65.98 -19.87
CA LYS A 2 -1.95 64.66 -19.93
C LYS A 2 -1.45 64.29 -18.54
N ARG A 3 -1.92 63.20 -17.92
CA ARG A 3 -1.19 62.51 -16.84
C ARG A 3 -1.34 60.99 -17.00
N ARG A 4 -0.17 60.37 -17.15
CA ARG A 4 0.10 58.99 -17.54
C ARG A 4 -0.08 58.10 -16.30
N ALA A 5 -1.01 57.15 -16.33
CA ALA A 5 -1.05 56.08 -15.34
C ALA A 5 0.15 55.15 -15.58
N LYS A 6 1.03 55.06 -14.57
CA LYS A 6 2.23 54.22 -14.57
C LYS A 6 1.83 52.74 -14.62
N LYS A 7 2.55 51.99 -15.45
CA LYS A 7 2.54 50.53 -15.57
C LYS A 7 2.62 49.87 -14.18
N VAL A 8 1.69 48.97 -13.89
CA VAL A 8 1.90 47.88 -12.92
C VAL A 8 2.10 46.62 -13.76
N ILE A 9 3.38 46.34 -14.03
CA ILE A 9 3.85 45.05 -14.52
C ILE A 9 3.85 44.16 -13.28
N GLY A 10 2.79 43.38 -13.10
CA GLY A 10 2.75 42.29 -12.15
C GLY A 10 2.52 41.02 -12.94
N ALA A 11 3.59 40.28 -13.19
CA ALA A 11 3.52 38.98 -13.84
C ALA A 11 2.68 38.04 -12.97
N VAL A 12 1.42 37.81 -13.35
CA VAL A 12 0.66 36.67 -12.85
C VAL A 12 1.16 35.47 -13.64
N SER A 13 2.20 34.85 -13.10
CA SER A 13 2.77 33.60 -13.57
C SER A 13 1.70 32.52 -13.56
N LEU A 14 1.50 31.87 -14.72
CA LEU A 14 0.79 30.62 -14.87
C LEU A 14 1.30 29.60 -13.84
N VAL A 15 0.46 29.19 -12.91
CA VAL A 15 0.73 28.03 -12.04
C VAL A 15 -0.39 27.02 -12.21
N GLY A 16 -0.03 25.91 -12.87
CA GLY A 16 -0.38 24.59 -12.36
C GLY A 16 -1.72 24.00 -12.78
N ALA A 17 -2.05 24.00 -14.07
CA ALA A 17 -2.94 22.97 -14.62
C ALA A 17 -2.11 21.70 -14.83
N LEU A 18 -1.92 20.88 -13.80
CA LEU A 18 -1.47 19.49 -13.82
C LEU A 18 -1.56 18.96 -12.39
N LEU A 19 -1.89 17.68 -12.20
CA LEU A 19 -1.99 16.92 -10.94
C LEU A 19 -3.40 16.73 -10.32
N LEU A 20 -4.37 16.28 -11.12
CA LEU A 20 -5.53 15.55 -10.55
C LEU A 20 -5.74 14.15 -11.15
N SER A 21 -4.73 13.59 -11.80
CA SER A 21 -4.77 12.22 -12.36
C SER A 21 -3.76 11.28 -11.69
N GLY A 22 -3.55 11.42 -10.38
CA GLY A 22 -2.49 10.70 -9.65
C GLY A 22 -2.93 9.91 -8.41
N ALA A 23 -4.21 9.90 -8.04
CA ALA A 23 -4.73 8.95 -7.04
C ALA A 23 -5.16 7.69 -7.81
N GLN A 24 -4.35 6.66 -7.97
CA GLN A 24 -3.88 5.75 -6.93
C GLN A 24 -2.70 4.96 -7.50
N ALA A 25 -1.46 5.34 -7.20
CA ALA A 25 -0.29 4.51 -7.48
C ALA A 25 0.89 4.82 -6.55
N ALA A 26 0.59 5.35 -5.35
CA ALA A 26 1.62 5.80 -4.40
C ALA A 26 1.82 4.85 -3.21
N ASP A 27 1.03 3.79 -3.07
CA ASP A 27 1.17 2.86 -1.93
C ASP A 27 1.99 1.60 -2.25
N ALA A 28 2.41 1.38 -3.50
CA ALA A 28 3.21 0.21 -3.89
C ALA A 28 4.73 0.43 -3.85
N ALA A 29 5.22 1.66 -3.65
CA ALA A 29 6.63 2.01 -3.90
C ALA A 29 7.52 2.18 -2.64
N THR A 30 7.03 1.93 -1.42
CA THR A 30 7.77 2.30 -0.19
C THR A 30 8.01 1.14 0.79
N LYS A 31 8.29 -0.08 0.29
CA LYS A 31 8.80 -1.17 1.14
C LYS A 31 10.01 -1.82 0.46
N PRO A 32 11.25 -1.39 0.78
CA PRO A 32 12.49 -2.03 0.31
C PRO A 32 12.77 -3.33 1.07
N GLY A 33 11.76 -4.20 1.20
CA GLY A 33 11.86 -5.49 1.87
C GLY A 33 11.92 -6.63 0.86
N ASN A 34 12.60 -7.72 1.21
CA ASN A 34 12.51 -8.94 0.42
C ASN A 34 11.08 -9.48 0.47
N LEU A 35 10.57 -9.88 -0.69
CA LEU A 35 9.32 -10.62 -0.78
C LEU A 35 9.60 -12.07 -0.39
N ILE A 36 8.87 -12.56 0.60
CA ILE A 36 8.92 -13.94 1.04
C ILE A 36 7.53 -14.57 0.87
N PRO A 37 7.45 -15.89 0.59
CA PRO A 37 6.19 -16.61 0.69
C PRO A 37 5.58 -16.40 2.07
N ILE A 38 4.27 -16.18 2.17
CA ILE A 38 3.58 -15.97 3.46
C ILE A 38 3.82 -17.13 4.45
N ARG A 39 4.03 -18.35 3.94
CA ARG A 39 4.36 -19.55 4.73
C ARG A 39 5.75 -19.50 5.37
N ASN A 40 6.63 -18.64 4.89
CA ASN A 40 7.99 -18.44 5.39
C ASN A 40 8.08 -17.23 6.33
N LYS A 41 7.00 -16.44 6.46
CA LYS A 41 6.95 -15.32 7.39
C LYS A 41 7.01 -15.86 8.82
N HIS A 42 7.77 -15.18 9.67
CA HIS A 42 7.78 -15.49 11.09
C HIS A 42 6.51 -14.95 11.74
N PHE A 43 5.84 -15.79 12.52
CA PHE A 43 4.69 -15.43 13.34
C PHE A 43 5.01 -15.80 14.78
N ASP A 44 4.70 -14.89 15.71
CA ASP A 44 4.91 -15.13 17.14
C ASP A 44 4.00 -16.26 17.65
N ASP A 45 2.79 -16.35 17.11
CA ASP A 45 1.78 -17.33 17.47
C ASP A 45 1.72 -18.52 16.50
N LYS A 46 1.17 -19.63 16.99
CA LYS A 46 1.09 -20.88 16.21
C LYS A 46 0.09 -20.71 15.07
N VAL A 47 0.55 -20.93 13.84
CA VAL A 47 -0.32 -20.98 12.66
C VAL A 47 -1.04 -22.33 12.59
N GLU A 48 -2.37 -22.30 12.53
CA GLU A 48 -3.23 -23.49 12.43
C GLU A 48 -3.68 -23.76 10.99
N GLU A 49 -4.11 -22.73 10.25
CA GLU A 49 -4.67 -22.88 8.90
C GLU A 49 -4.36 -21.64 8.03
N TYR A 50 -4.12 -21.89 6.74
CA TYR A 50 -4.08 -20.86 5.70
C TYR A 50 -5.31 -21.03 4.79
N ARG A 51 -6.08 -19.96 4.60
CA ARG A 51 -7.27 -19.95 3.75
C ARG A 51 -7.20 -18.83 2.73
N TRP A 52 -7.23 -19.19 1.46
CA TRP A 52 -7.39 -18.22 0.37
C TRP A 52 -8.80 -17.64 0.39
N LEU A 53 -8.90 -16.32 0.47
CA LEU A 53 -10.19 -15.60 0.40
C LEU A 53 -10.52 -15.14 -1.03
N GLY A 54 -9.54 -15.16 -1.94
CA GLY A 54 -9.62 -14.54 -3.25
C GLY A 54 -9.15 -13.08 -3.22
N ASN A 55 -9.10 -12.42 -4.38
CA ASN A 55 -8.62 -11.04 -4.53
C ASN A 55 -7.21 -10.80 -3.95
N ASP A 56 -6.30 -11.75 -4.16
CA ASP A 56 -4.93 -11.67 -3.62
C ASP A 56 -4.87 -11.53 -2.09
N GLN A 57 -5.82 -12.14 -1.36
CA GLN A 57 -5.85 -12.12 0.10
C GLN A 57 -5.86 -13.55 0.69
N VAL A 58 -5.06 -13.73 1.75
CA VAL A 58 -4.98 -14.97 2.54
C VAL A 58 -5.34 -14.67 3.99
N ARG A 59 -6.31 -15.41 4.52
CA ARG A 59 -6.59 -15.47 5.96
C ARG A 59 -5.72 -16.51 6.62
N ILE A 60 -5.04 -16.13 7.69
CA ILE A 60 -4.28 -17.05 8.52
C ILE A 60 -4.97 -17.16 9.87
N PHE A 61 -5.18 -18.39 10.30
CA PHE A 61 -5.74 -18.69 11.60
C PHE A 61 -4.62 -19.03 12.58
N PHE A 62 -4.69 -18.42 13.75
CA PHE A 62 -3.68 -18.52 14.78
C PHE A 62 -4.26 -19.07 16.08
N ARG A 63 -3.36 -19.66 16.87
CA ARG A 63 -3.60 -20.07 18.25
C ARG A 63 -2.52 -19.42 19.12
N ASP A 64 -2.94 -18.55 20.03
CA ASP A 64 -2.02 -17.93 20.99
C ASP A 64 -1.58 -18.93 22.09
N SER A 65 -0.66 -18.50 22.95
CA SER A 65 -0.17 -19.30 24.08
C SER A 65 -1.24 -19.62 25.13
N ASP A 66 -2.28 -18.79 25.23
CA ASP A 66 -3.40 -18.98 26.16
C ASP A 66 -4.47 -19.94 25.59
N GLY A 67 -4.31 -20.34 24.33
CA GLY A 67 -5.23 -21.21 23.62
C GLY A 67 -6.45 -20.47 23.05
N ASN A 68 -6.42 -19.15 22.89
CA ASN A 68 -7.44 -18.43 22.15
C ASN A 68 -7.21 -18.57 20.64
N TYR A 69 -8.32 -18.60 19.91
CA TYR A 69 -8.32 -18.70 18.46
C TYR A 69 -8.67 -17.35 17.85
N TYR A 70 -7.86 -16.90 16.91
CA TYR A 70 -8.10 -15.68 16.14
C TYR A 70 -7.58 -15.83 14.71
N TRP A 71 -7.81 -14.81 13.89
CA TRP A 71 -7.36 -14.79 12.50
C TRP A 71 -6.93 -13.40 12.09
N ASP A 72 -5.98 -13.33 11.16
CA ASP A 72 -5.62 -12.10 10.46
C ASP A 72 -5.65 -12.31 8.95
N ASP A 73 -6.03 -11.25 8.24
CA ASP A 73 -6.07 -11.21 6.78
C ASP A 73 -4.82 -10.51 6.26
N PHE A 74 -4.15 -11.15 5.31
CA PHE A 74 -2.93 -10.65 4.68
C PHE A 74 -3.16 -10.43 3.19
N ASP A 75 -2.90 -9.21 2.74
CA ASP A 75 -2.88 -8.87 1.32
C ASP A 75 -1.54 -9.30 0.70
N CYS A 76 -1.62 -10.12 -0.34
CA CYS A 76 -0.48 -10.54 -1.13
C CYS A 76 0.01 -9.35 -1.96
N VAL A 77 1.31 -9.10 -1.90
CA VAL A 77 1.97 -8.13 -2.79
C VAL A 77 1.96 -8.64 -4.22
N THR A 78 2.19 -9.95 -4.37
CA THR A 78 2.06 -10.68 -5.63
C THR A 78 1.65 -12.12 -5.34
N THR A 79 0.95 -12.73 -6.29
CA THR A 79 0.59 -14.15 -6.26
C THR A 79 1.25 -14.85 -7.44
N GLU A 80 2.23 -15.72 -7.18
CA GLU A 80 2.93 -16.46 -8.23
C GLU A 80 2.72 -17.97 -8.01
N GLY A 81 2.18 -18.66 -9.02
CA GLY A 81 1.95 -20.12 -8.94
C GLY A 81 1.02 -20.57 -7.80
N GLY A 82 0.12 -19.70 -7.34
CA GLY A 82 -0.76 -19.98 -6.19
C GLY A 82 -0.10 -19.75 -4.83
N VAL A 83 1.07 -19.11 -4.79
CA VAL A 83 1.77 -18.71 -3.57
C VAL A 83 1.62 -17.22 -3.35
N CYS A 84 1.15 -16.83 -2.17
CA CYS A 84 1.06 -15.45 -1.72
C CYS A 84 2.44 -14.97 -1.24
N TYR A 85 2.94 -13.89 -1.82
CA TYR A 85 4.18 -13.23 -1.40
C TYR A 85 3.86 -11.96 -0.63
N VAL A 86 4.52 -11.79 0.51
CA VAL A 86 4.41 -10.62 1.37
C VAL A 86 5.80 -10.08 1.69
N TYR A 87 5.86 -8.85 2.18
CA TYR A 87 7.10 -8.35 2.75
C TYR A 87 7.39 -9.08 4.08
N GLU A 88 8.67 -9.42 4.26
CA GLU A 88 9.22 -10.01 5.51
C GLU A 88 8.78 -9.23 6.76
#